data_AF-A0A2N6QFJ2-F1
#
_entry.id   AF-A0A2N6QFJ2-F1
#
_cell.length_a   1.000
_cell.length_b   1.000
_cell.length_c   1.000
_cell.angle_alpha   90.00
_cell.angle_beta   90.00
_cell.angle_gamma   90.00
#
_symmetry.space_group_name_H-M   'P 1'
#
loop_
_entity.id
_entity.type
_entity.pdbx_description
1 polymer ?
#
loop_
_entity_poly.entity_id
_entity_poly.type
_entity_poly.pdbx_seq_one_letter_code
_entity_poly.pdbx_strand_id
1 'polypeptide(L)'
;MAKSSEFIKGKNLKPDSETTSSVASLSYEIEDFWNSEGKVSSVSDRIDYLKEQDKFPSNLEYKDSFEDKEHGVGAVVFKDKNTGKSIIGILRY
;
A
#
# COMPACT_ATOMS: atom_id res chain seq x y z
N MET A 1 5.62 25.36 -19.33
CA MET A 1 6.10 23.95 -19.42
C MET A 1 5.27 23.11 -18.48
N ALA A 2 4.99 21.85 -18.86
CA ALA A 2 3.86 21.04 -18.40
C ALA A 2 3.75 20.83 -16.88
N LYS A 3 2.48 20.73 -16.45
CA LYS A 3 1.94 20.48 -15.10
C LYS A 3 2.31 19.11 -14.54
N SER A 4 2.25 19.04 -13.20
CA SER A 4 1.97 17.89 -12.33
C SER A 4 3.13 17.06 -11.81
N SER A 5 3.74 17.50 -10.71
CA SER A 5 4.23 16.55 -9.69
C SER A 5 3.00 16.09 -8.90
N GLU A 6 2.25 15.18 -9.51
CA GLU A 6 1.09 14.52 -8.93
C GLU A 6 1.51 13.82 -7.64
N PHE A 7 1.02 14.29 -6.50
CA PHE A 7 0.70 13.39 -5.41
C PHE A 7 -0.12 12.24 -6.03
N ILE A 8 0.42 11.03 -6.08
CA ILE A 8 -0.35 9.85 -6.46
C ILE A 8 -1.31 9.57 -5.30
N LYS A 9 -2.44 10.29 -5.33
CA LYS A 9 -3.75 9.83 -4.84
C LYS A 9 -3.88 8.38 -5.29
N GLY A 10 -4.38 7.47 -4.44
CA GLY A 10 -4.79 6.10 -4.79
C GLY A 10 -5.82 6.03 -5.93
N LYS A 11 -5.43 6.50 -7.12
CA LYS A 11 -6.18 6.46 -8.36
C LYS A 11 -6.36 4.97 -8.63
N ASN A 12 -7.61 4.52 -8.53
CA ASN A 12 -8.12 3.17 -8.82
C ASN A 12 -8.20 2.17 -7.65
N LEU A 13 -7.98 2.60 -6.40
CA LEU A 13 -8.39 1.77 -5.25
C LEU A 13 -9.85 2.06 -4.92
N LYS A 14 -10.71 1.08 -5.19
CA LYS A 14 -12.11 1.03 -4.79
C LYS A 14 -12.35 -0.27 -4.01
N PRO A 15 -13.43 -0.35 -3.23
CA PRO A 15 -13.80 -1.58 -2.53
C PRO A 15 -13.91 -2.82 -3.45
N ASP A 16 -14.27 -2.62 -4.71
CA ASP A 16 -14.48 -3.65 -5.73
C ASP A 16 -13.30 -3.84 -6.70
N SER A 17 -12.14 -3.23 -6.43
CA SER A 17 -10.96 -3.34 -7.30
C SER A 17 -10.38 -4.77 -7.34
N GLU A 18 -9.82 -5.14 -8.49
CA GLU A 18 -9.15 -6.42 -8.68
C GLU A 18 -7.95 -6.59 -7.74
N THR A 19 -7.88 -7.75 -7.08
CA THR A 19 -6.97 -8.00 -5.96
C THR A 19 -5.49 -7.71 -6.27
N THR A 20 -4.98 -8.16 -7.42
CA THR A 20 -3.55 -8.01 -7.76
C THR A 20 -3.15 -6.57 -8.05
N SER A 21 -3.98 -5.81 -8.77
CA SER A 21 -3.70 -4.40 -9.08
C SER A 21 -3.83 -3.52 -7.84
N SER A 22 -4.77 -3.86 -6.95
CA SER A 22 -4.88 -3.27 -5.63
C SER A 22 -3.65 -3.48 -4.78
N VAL A 23 -3.13 -4.71 -4.71
CA VAL A 23 -1.89 -5.00 -3.94
C VAL A 23 -0.70 -4.25 -4.52
N ALA A 24 -0.52 -4.23 -5.84
CA ALA A 24 0.56 -3.48 -6.46
C ALA A 24 0.49 -1.97 -6.13
N SER A 25 -0.70 -1.37 -6.21
CA SER A 25 -0.90 0.05 -5.90
C SER A 25 -0.65 0.37 -4.42
N LEU A 26 -1.14 -0.48 -3.51
CA LEU A 26 -0.89 -0.32 -2.07
C LEU A 26 0.58 -0.50 -1.72
N SER A 27 1.26 -1.43 -2.40
CA SER A 27 2.70 -1.66 -2.19
C SER A 27 3.49 -0.41 -2.58
N TYR A 28 3.20 0.20 -3.74
CA TYR A 28 3.82 1.45 -4.16
C TYR A 28 3.56 2.60 -3.19
N GLU A 29 2.35 2.70 -2.64
CA GLU A 29 2.03 3.72 -1.64
C GLU A 29 2.81 3.54 -0.33
N ILE A 30 3.07 2.29 0.07
CA ILE A 30 3.90 1.97 1.24
C ILE A 30 5.38 2.29 0.97
N GLU A 31 5.88 2.00 -0.24
CA GLU A 31 7.23 2.36 -0.66
C GLU A 31 7.44 3.89 -0.64
N ASP A 32 6.53 4.65 -1.24
CA ASP A 32 6.55 6.12 -1.22
C ASP A 32 6.48 6.66 0.22
N PHE A 33 5.66 6.03 1.07
CA PHE A 33 5.57 6.37 2.48
C PHE A 33 6.89 6.17 3.23
N TRP A 34 7.57 5.04 3.06
CA TRP A 34 8.87 4.77 3.69
C TRP A 34 9.96 5.76 3.24
N ASN A 35 9.88 6.22 1.99
CA ASN A 35 10.79 7.23 1.43
C ASN A 35 10.43 8.66 1.82
N SER A 36 9.24 8.89 2.39
CA SER A 36 8.80 10.23 2.80
C SER A 36 9.32 10.61 4.19
N GLU A 37 9.80 11.85 4.38
CA GLU A 37 10.28 12.37 5.67
C GLU A 37 9.13 12.68 6.68
N GLY A 38 7.94 12.09 6.49
CA GLY A 38 6.67 12.51 7.09
C GLY A 38 6.24 11.80 8.38
N LYS A 39 5.56 12.55 9.26
CA LYS A 39 5.03 12.18 10.59
C LYS A 39 3.86 11.17 10.58
N VAL A 40 4.01 9.98 10.01
CA VAL A 40 3.10 8.86 10.32
C VAL A 40 3.91 7.79 11.02
N SER A 41 3.42 7.32 12.17
CA SER A 41 4.19 6.47 13.09
C SER A 41 4.42 5.05 12.58
N SER A 42 3.63 4.57 11.62
CA SER A 42 3.74 3.21 11.08
C SER A 42 2.97 3.01 9.76
N VAL A 43 3.28 1.92 9.05
CA VAL A 43 2.50 1.46 7.88
C VAL A 43 1.04 1.16 8.28
N SER A 44 0.81 0.59 9.46
CA SER A 44 -0.55 0.32 9.97
C SER A 44 -1.40 1.59 10.06
N ASP A 45 -0.84 2.70 10.57
CA ASP A 45 -1.57 3.96 10.67
C ASP A 45 -1.94 4.51 9.28
N ARG A 46 -1.06 4.34 8.29
CA ARG A 46 -1.35 4.72 6.89
C ARG A 46 -2.47 3.86 6.30
N ILE A 47 -2.45 2.56 6.57
CA ILE A 47 -3.52 1.65 6.15
C ILE A 47 -4.86 2.03 6.81
N ASP A 48 -4.86 2.36 8.09
CA ASP A 48 -6.08 2.74 8.80
C ASP A 48 -6.62 4.08 8.28
N TYR A 49 -5.76 5.05 7.99
CA TYR A 49 -6.14 6.26 7.27
C TYR A 49 -6.80 5.95 5.92
N LEU A 50 -6.25 5.03 5.12
CA LEU A 50 -6.87 4.64 3.84
C LEU A 50 -8.24 3.98 4.02
N LYS A 51 -8.43 3.18 5.08
CA LYS A 51 -9.74 2.60 5.42
C LYS A 51 -10.74 3.68 5.81
N GLU A 52 -10.35 4.64 6.65
CA GLU A 52 -11.20 5.77 7.05
C GLU A 52 -11.63 6.65 5.88
N GLN A 53 -10.82 6.70 4.82
CA GLN A 53 -11.11 7.44 3.60
C GLN A 53 -11.87 6.63 2.53
N ASP A 54 -12.33 5.41 2.85
CA ASP A 54 -12.96 4.46 1.91
C ASP A 54 -12.09 4.16 0.67
N LYS A 55 -10.76 4.27 0.81
CA LYS A 55 -9.77 4.04 -0.25
C LYS A 55 -9.01 2.73 -0.09
N PHE A 56 -9.31 1.96 0.95
CA PHE A 56 -8.75 0.64 1.13
C PHE A 56 -9.68 -0.43 0.51
N PRO A 57 -9.19 -1.33 -0.35
CA PRO A 57 -9.98 -2.40 -0.94
C PRO A 57 -10.65 -3.28 0.12
N SER A 58 -11.96 -3.43 0.04
CA SER A 58 -12.73 -4.11 1.08
C SER A 58 -12.56 -5.62 1.06
N ASN A 59 -12.00 -6.18 -0.01
CA ASN A 59 -11.60 -7.58 -0.13
C ASN A 59 -10.23 -7.88 0.51
N LEU A 60 -9.43 -6.86 0.83
CA LEU A 60 -8.11 -7.05 1.42
C LEU A 60 -8.13 -6.83 2.94
N GLU A 61 -7.11 -7.36 3.60
CA GLU A 61 -6.80 -7.12 5.00
C GLU A 61 -5.27 -7.02 5.12
N TYR A 62 -4.76 -5.88 5.60
CA TYR A 62 -3.35 -5.74 5.93
C TYR A 62 -2.98 -6.68 7.08
N LYS A 63 -1.83 -7.36 6.96
CA LYS A 63 -1.30 -8.26 8.00
C LYS A 63 0.00 -7.77 8.58
N ASP A 64 0.97 -7.47 7.72
CA ASP A 64 2.30 -7.08 8.16
C ASP A 64 3.08 -6.39 7.04
N SER A 65 4.18 -5.73 7.42
CA SER A 65 5.16 -5.19 6.49
C SER A 65 6.56 -5.27 7.09
N PHE A 66 7.53 -5.42 6.20
CA PHE A 66 8.95 -5.50 6.53
C PHE A 66 9.74 -4.58 5.61
N GLU A 67 10.72 -3.88 6.18
CA GLU A 67 11.61 -2.97 5.47
C GLU A 67 13.06 -3.26 5.86
N ASP A 68 13.92 -3.40 4.85
CA ASP A 68 15.37 -3.52 5.00
C ASP A 68 16.07 -2.36 4.26
N LYS A 69 16.41 -1.32 5.04
CA LYS A 69 17.09 -0.09 4.58
C LYS A 69 18.51 -0.31 4.12
N GLU A 70 19.17 -1.35 4.60
CA GLU A 70 20.54 -1.65 4.21
C GLU A 70 20.57 -2.23 2.79
N HIS A 71 19.58 -3.06 2.45
CA HIS A 71 19.54 -3.81 1.19
C HIS A 71 18.52 -3.29 0.16
N GLY A 72 17.81 -2.19 0.46
CA GLY A 72 16.87 -1.58 -0.49
C GLY A 72 15.67 -2.47 -0.79
N VAL A 73 15.21 -3.27 0.17
CA VAL A 73 14.13 -4.24 -0.03
C VAL A 73 13.01 -4.04 0.98
N GLY A 74 11.79 -4.27 0.54
CA GLY A 74 10.63 -4.29 1.41
C GLY A 74 9.63 -5.35 1.00
N ALA A 75 8.77 -5.72 1.93
CA ALA A 75 7.66 -6.62 1.67
C ALA A 75 6.42 -6.17 2.45
N VAL A 76 5.26 -6.38 1.86
CA VAL A 76 3.96 -6.14 2.49
C VAL A 76 3.07 -7.35 2.28
N VAL A 77 2.36 -7.75 3.33
CA VAL A 77 1.48 -8.91 3.32
C VAL A 77 0.03 -8.46 3.48
N PHE A 78 -0.79 -8.84 2.51
CA PHE A 78 -2.24 -8.72 2.57
C PHE A 78 -2.89 -10.11 2.58
N LYS A 79 -4.00 -10.26 3.30
CA LYS A 79 -4.90 -11.40 3.15
C LYS A 79 -6.06 -11.01 2.26
N ASP A 80 -6.29 -11.77 1.20
CA ASP A 80 -7.52 -11.69 0.42
C ASP A 80 -8.64 -12.42 1.19
N LYS A 81 -9.66 -11.67 1.61
CA LYS A 81 -10.80 -12.18 2.38
C LYS A 81 -11.73 -13.05 1.54
N ASN A 82 -11.72 -12.90 0.21
CA ASN A 82 -12.55 -13.72 -0.68
C ASN A 82 -11.99 -15.15 -0.80
N THR A 83 -10.66 -15.27 -0.87
CA THR A 83 -9.99 -16.56 -1.11
C THR A 83 -9.32 -17.15 0.14
N GLY A 84 -9.12 -16.34 1.18
CA GLY A 84 -8.37 -16.68 2.38
C GLY A 84 -6.85 -16.71 2.18
N LYS A 85 -6.36 -16.47 0.96
CA LYS A 85 -4.93 -16.54 0.61
C LYS A 85 -4.19 -15.26 1.00
N SER A 86 -2.93 -15.43 1.36
CA SER A 86 -2.01 -14.31 1.52
C SER A 86 -1.40 -13.91 0.18
N ILE A 87 -1.26 -12.61 -0.03
CA ILE A 87 -0.61 -12.00 -1.18
C ILE A 87 0.52 -11.13 -0.64
N ILE A 88 1.71 -11.33 -1.18
CA ILE A 88 2.92 -10.61 -0.77
C ILE A 88 3.31 -9.67 -1.90
N GLY A 89 3.29 -8.37 -1.61
CA GLY A 89 3.90 -7.35 -2.46
C GLY A 89 5.37 -7.20 -2.09
N ILE A 90 6.27 -7.32 -3.07
CA ILE A 90 7.72 -7.12 -2.89
C ILE A 90 8.08 -5.77 -3.49
N LEU A 91 8.85 -4.99 -2.74
CA LEU A 91 9.23 -3.62 -3.01
C LEU A 91 10.75 -3.51 -3.09
N ARG A 92 11.25 -2.60 -3.93
CA ARG A 92 12.67 -2.29 -4.07
C ARG A 92 12.87 -0.79 -4.18
N TYR A 93 13.85 -0.24 -3.48
CA TYR A 93 14.28 1.16 -3.55
C TYR A 93 15.78 1.29 -3.73
#